data_AF-A0A1M7Y2E1-F1
#
_entry.id   AF-A0A1M7Y2E1-F1
#
_cell.length_a   1.000
_cell.length_b   1.000
_cell.length_c   1.000
_cell.angle_alpha   90.00
_cell.angle_beta   90.00
_cell.angle_gamma   90.00
#
_symmetry.space_group_name_H-M   'P 1'
#
loop_
_entity.id
_entity.type
_entity.pdbx_description
1 polymer ?
#
loop_
_entity_poly.entity_id
_entity_poly.type
_entity_poly.pdbx_seq_one_letter_code
_entity_poly.pdbx_strand_id
1 'polypeptide(L)'
;MAGSNHIIKDGISYVVLKCEDSPYLPADLNINPTWEKDKQFQYNGNMEIEDYKLYLKDLSVFSDRGFPEIGNVEPKISEISYGITNACYEDIHLSLIYTGGMIVGKGYLKEYDKGMICSGRYYEPVYCYETLLELIFQDGRLVTEIDHSKAMRRIRKNLDLELRSLEKERDAKCIRHFVMTSFIGDYEHPGKNKKKKLFRINSYIKKLRNSKKEISETTE
;
A
#
# COMPACT_ATOMS: atom_id res chain seq x y z
N MET A 1 -14.28 -10.98 7.40
CA MET A 1 -12.84 -10.64 7.43
C MET A 1 -12.61 -9.75 6.23
N ALA A 2 -12.25 -8.49 6.43
CA ALA A 2 -11.77 -7.66 5.33
C ALA A 2 -10.47 -8.33 4.84
N GLY A 3 -10.44 -8.78 3.59
CA GLY A 3 -9.24 -9.39 3.02
C GLY A 3 -8.12 -8.35 3.03
N SER A 4 -6.93 -8.73 3.47
CA SER A 4 -5.76 -7.88 3.23
C SER A 4 -5.52 -7.82 1.72
N ASN A 5 -5.37 -6.62 1.17
CA ASN A 5 -4.95 -6.48 -0.22
C ASN A 5 -3.49 -6.92 -0.35
N HIS A 6 -3.18 -7.67 -1.40
CA HIS A 6 -1.81 -8.04 -1.72
C HIS A 6 -1.36 -7.40 -3.02
N ILE A 7 -0.04 -7.26 -3.19
CA ILE A 7 0.57 -6.97 -4.48
C ILE A 7 1.64 -8.02 -4.80
N ILE A 8 1.59 -8.57 -6.01
CA ILE A 8 2.60 -9.48 -6.52
C ILE A 8 3.62 -8.69 -7.34
N LYS A 9 4.90 -8.87 -7.03
CA LYS A 9 6.02 -8.29 -7.79
C LYS A 9 7.12 -9.34 -7.90
N ASP A 10 7.59 -9.62 -9.12
CA ASP A 10 8.64 -10.60 -9.39
C ASP A 10 8.35 -12.00 -8.79
N GLY A 11 7.07 -12.42 -8.85
CA GLY A 11 6.60 -13.68 -8.26
C GLY A 11 6.50 -13.68 -6.73
N ILE A 12 6.77 -12.55 -6.07
CA ILE A 12 6.70 -12.40 -4.62
C ILE A 12 5.45 -11.64 -4.22
N SER A 13 4.65 -12.20 -3.31
CA SER A 13 3.50 -11.53 -2.70
C SER A 13 3.89 -10.68 -1.50
N TYR A 14 3.40 -9.44 -1.48
CA TYR A 14 3.53 -8.49 -0.38
C TYR A 14 2.13 -8.09 0.10
N VAL A 15 1.97 -7.91 1.41
CA VAL A 15 0.76 -7.30 1.99
C VAL A 15 0.83 -5.80 1.75
N VAL A 16 -0.25 -5.21 1.24
CA VAL A 16 -0.39 -3.76 1.11
C VAL A 16 -0.77 -3.19 2.47
N LEU A 17 0.12 -2.39 3.05
CA LEU A 17 -0.09 -1.79 4.37
C LEU A 17 -0.78 -0.43 4.24
N LYS A 18 -0.30 0.41 3.33
CA LYS A 18 -0.86 1.75 3.10
C LYS A 18 -0.74 2.17 1.65
N CYS A 19 -1.71 2.96 1.21
CA CYS A 19 -1.65 3.70 -0.04
C CYS A 19 -1.92 5.18 0.26
N GLU A 20 -1.30 6.10 -0.49
CA GLU A 20 -1.62 7.52 -0.39
C GLU A 20 -3.03 7.88 -0.89
N ASP A 21 -3.61 7.01 -1.72
CA ASP A 21 -4.97 7.10 -2.24
C ASP A 21 -5.39 5.68 -2.65
N SER A 22 -6.68 5.44 -2.87
CA SER A 22 -7.10 4.13 -3.36
C SER A 22 -6.56 3.90 -4.77
N PRO A 23 -5.91 2.75 -5.06
CA PRO A 23 -5.42 2.46 -6.41
C PRO A 23 -6.56 2.19 -7.41
N TYR A 24 -7.75 1.87 -6.92
CA TYR A 24 -8.98 1.69 -7.69
C TYR A 24 -10.20 1.89 -6.77
N LEU A 25 -11.35 2.24 -7.35
CA LEU A 25 -12.64 2.23 -6.66
C LEU A 25 -13.61 1.31 -7.42
N PRO A 26 -14.49 0.54 -6.75
CA PRO A 26 -15.50 -0.26 -7.43
C PRO A 26 -16.38 0.53 -8.42
N ALA A 27 -16.63 1.82 -8.12
CA ALA A 27 -17.35 2.73 -9.01
C ALA A 27 -16.65 2.92 -10.37
N ASP A 28 -15.31 2.91 -10.41
CA ASP A 28 -14.51 2.98 -11.65
C ASP A 28 -14.71 1.75 -12.53
N LEU A 29 -15.21 0.66 -11.93
CA LEU A 29 -15.50 -0.63 -12.55
C LEU A 29 -17.01 -0.82 -12.80
N ASN A 30 -17.79 0.26 -12.72
CA ASN A 30 -19.25 0.26 -12.82
C ASN A 30 -19.97 -0.55 -11.73
N ILE A 31 -19.33 -0.81 -10.60
CA ILE A 31 -19.95 -1.45 -9.42
C ILE A 31 -20.35 -0.35 -8.43
N ASN A 32 -21.64 -0.03 -8.42
CA ASN A 32 -22.20 1.08 -7.64
C ASN A 32 -23.33 0.58 -6.72
N PRO A 33 -23.00 -0.07 -5.59
CA PRO A 33 -24.02 -0.52 -4.64
C PRO A 33 -24.80 0.67 -4.07
N THR A 34 -26.04 0.47 -3.63
CA THR A 34 -26.88 1.56 -3.09
C THR A 34 -26.27 2.22 -1.84
N TRP A 35 -25.42 1.47 -1.15
CA TRP A 35 -24.71 1.82 0.07
C TRP A 35 -23.21 2.09 -0.18
N GLU A 36 -22.82 2.49 -1.39
CA GLU A 36 -21.43 2.84 -1.75
C GLU A 36 -20.77 3.90 -0.84
N LYS A 37 -21.56 4.79 -0.26
CA LYS A 37 -21.11 5.85 0.66
C LYS A 37 -21.08 5.39 2.12
N ASP A 38 -21.53 4.17 2.40
CA ASP A 38 -21.44 3.59 3.73
C ASP A 38 -19.95 3.36 4.06
N LYS A 39 -19.56 3.78 5.25
CA LYS A 39 -18.18 3.59 5.75
C LYS A 39 -17.83 2.12 5.94
N GLN A 40 -18.83 1.24 6.01
CA GLN A 40 -18.68 -0.20 6.10
C GLN A 40 -18.63 -0.88 4.72
N PHE A 41 -18.70 -0.13 3.62
CA PHE A 41 -18.50 -0.70 2.29
C PHE A 41 -17.08 -1.26 2.17
N GLN A 42 -17.00 -2.57 2.00
CA GLN A 42 -15.76 -3.32 1.92
C GLN A 42 -15.63 -3.96 0.54
N TYR A 43 -14.45 -3.77 -0.05
CA TYR A 43 -13.99 -4.46 -1.23
C TYR A 43 -12.49 -4.69 -1.06
N ASN A 44 -12.00 -5.80 -1.60
CA ASN A 44 -10.60 -6.16 -1.52
C ASN A 44 -10.15 -6.60 -2.91
N GLY A 45 -8.91 -6.33 -3.26
CA GLY A 45 -8.36 -6.69 -4.55
C GLY A 45 -6.86 -6.88 -4.48
N ASN A 46 -6.43 -7.95 -5.12
CA ASN A 46 -5.02 -8.25 -5.28
C ASN A 46 -4.52 -7.54 -6.53
N MET A 47 -3.34 -6.96 -6.42
CA MET A 47 -2.66 -6.28 -7.50
C MET A 47 -1.45 -7.06 -7.96
N GLU A 48 -0.97 -6.74 -9.15
CA GLU A 48 0.24 -7.32 -9.72
C GLU A 48 1.03 -6.23 -10.45
N ILE A 49 2.35 -6.34 -10.37
CA ILE A 49 3.28 -5.52 -11.13
C ILE A 49 3.95 -6.41 -12.17
N GLU A 50 3.69 -6.11 -13.44
CA GLU A 50 4.30 -6.78 -14.59
C GLU A 50 4.83 -5.71 -15.55
N ASP A 51 6.06 -5.87 -16.04
CA ASP A 51 6.72 -4.89 -16.92
C ASP A 51 6.62 -3.44 -16.42
N TYR A 52 6.83 -3.26 -15.11
CA TYR A 52 6.71 -1.97 -14.41
C TYR A 52 5.32 -1.33 -14.46
N LYS A 53 4.26 -2.05 -14.83
CA LYS A 53 2.88 -1.57 -14.84
C LYS A 53 2.08 -2.22 -13.73
N LEU A 54 1.16 -1.47 -13.16
CA LEU A 54 0.25 -1.91 -12.10
C LEU A 54 -1.06 -2.43 -12.70
N TYR A 55 -1.46 -3.60 -12.26
CA TYR A 55 -2.69 -4.26 -12.65
C TYR A 55 -3.50 -4.66 -11.42
N LEU A 56 -4.82 -4.61 -11.55
CA LEU A 56 -5.75 -5.31 -10.68
C LEU A 56 -5.86 -6.75 -11.19
N LYS A 57 -5.46 -7.70 -10.35
CA LYS A 57 -5.46 -9.13 -10.67
C LYS A 57 -6.77 -9.78 -10.23
N ASP A 58 -7.14 -9.58 -8.97
CA ASP A 58 -8.35 -10.16 -8.38
C ASP A 58 -9.18 -9.07 -7.70
N LEU A 59 -10.49 -9.26 -7.63
CA LEU A 59 -11.41 -8.36 -6.93
C LEU A 59 -12.50 -9.18 -6.21
N SER A 60 -12.72 -8.90 -4.94
CA SER A 60 -13.90 -9.33 -4.18
C SER A 60 -14.65 -8.10 -3.70
N VAL A 61 -15.93 -8.03 -4.02
CA VAL A 61 -16.77 -6.87 -3.74
C VAL A 61 -18.21 -7.29 -3.45
N PHE A 62 -18.79 -6.64 -2.45
CA PHE A 62 -20.17 -6.84 -2.05
C PHE A 62 -21.08 -5.84 -2.79
N SER A 63 -22.23 -6.28 -3.26
CA SER A 63 -23.21 -5.39 -3.89
C SER A 63 -24.63 -5.90 -3.68
N ASP A 64 -25.57 -4.97 -3.64
CA ASP A 64 -27.02 -5.19 -3.72
C ASP A 64 -27.56 -5.00 -5.15
N ARG A 65 -26.66 -4.76 -6.11
CA ARG A 65 -26.95 -4.56 -7.54
C ARG A 65 -26.18 -5.56 -8.38
N GLY A 66 -26.50 -5.62 -9.67
CA GLY A 66 -25.79 -6.45 -10.64
C GLY A 66 -24.29 -6.17 -10.71
N PHE A 67 -23.56 -7.17 -11.22
CA PHE A 67 -22.12 -7.14 -11.39
C PHE A 67 -21.79 -7.17 -12.89
N PRO A 68 -21.02 -6.21 -13.41
CA PRO A 68 -20.60 -6.21 -14.81
C PRO A 68 -19.49 -7.23 -15.03
N GLU A 69 -19.25 -7.57 -16.29
CA GLU A 69 -17.99 -8.18 -16.70
C GLU A 69 -16.85 -7.17 -16.57
N ILE A 70 -15.69 -7.59 -16.06
CA ILE A 70 -14.51 -6.74 -15.91
C ILE A 70 -13.33 -7.44 -16.60
N GLY A 71 -12.67 -6.77 -17.55
CA GLY A 71 -11.48 -7.34 -18.20
C GLY A 71 -11.76 -8.65 -18.97
N ASN A 72 -12.99 -8.82 -19.47
CA ASN A 72 -13.50 -10.07 -20.05
C ASN A 72 -13.64 -11.24 -19.05
N VAL A 73 -13.76 -10.93 -17.76
CA VAL A 73 -13.95 -11.90 -16.68
C VAL A 73 -15.36 -11.74 -16.09
N GLU A 74 -16.12 -12.82 -16.12
CA GLU A 74 -17.42 -12.91 -15.46
C GLU A 74 -17.25 -13.12 -13.95
N PRO A 75 -18.10 -12.48 -13.11
CA PRO A 75 -18.05 -12.64 -11.67
C PRO A 75 -18.52 -14.02 -11.22
N LYS A 76 -17.81 -14.64 -10.28
CA LYS A 76 -18.32 -15.75 -9.47
C LYS A 76 -19.16 -15.18 -8.33
N ILE A 77 -20.47 -15.39 -8.40
CA ILE A 77 -21.43 -14.83 -7.43
C ILE A 77 -21.70 -15.83 -6.31
N SER A 78 -21.62 -15.35 -5.07
CA SER A 78 -22.05 -16.07 -3.86
C SER A 78 -23.11 -15.26 -3.12
N GLU A 79 -24.25 -15.87 -2.84
CA GLU A 79 -25.30 -15.26 -2.02
C GLU A 79 -24.96 -15.40 -0.54
N ILE A 80 -25.09 -14.32 0.21
CA ILE A 80 -24.73 -14.30 1.63
C ILE A 80 -25.98 -14.16 2.48
N SER A 81 -26.71 -13.04 2.34
CA SER A 81 -28.03 -12.82 2.99
C SER A 81 -28.67 -11.49 2.56
N TYR A 82 -30.00 -11.36 2.72
CA TYR A 82 -30.76 -10.10 2.58
C TYR A 82 -30.56 -9.34 1.25
N GLY A 83 -30.39 -10.06 0.14
CA GLY A 83 -30.15 -9.43 -1.17
C GLY A 83 -28.75 -8.86 -1.36
N ILE A 84 -27.85 -9.03 -0.38
CA ILE A 84 -26.42 -8.73 -0.52
C ILE A 84 -25.73 -9.98 -1.09
N THR A 85 -25.08 -9.76 -2.22
CA THR A 85 -24.28 -10.76 -2.92
C THR A 85 -22.82 -10.34 -2.91
N ASN A 86 -21.93 -11.32 -2.87
CA ASN A 86 -20.50 -11.10 -3.08
C ASN A 86 -20.13 -11.62 -4.46
N ALA A 87 -19.41 -10.81 -5.23
CA ALA A 87 -18.81 -11.20 -6.49
C ALA A 87 -17.29 -11.29 -6.32
N CYS A 88 -16.74 -12.40 -6.80
CA CYS A 88 -15.30 -12.61 -6.92
C CYS A 88 -14.93 -12.65 -8.41
N TYR A 89 -13.95 -11.83 -8.77
CA TYR A 89 -13.29 -11.82 -10.06
C TYR A 89 -11.85 -12.28 -9.87
N GLU A 90 -11.41 -13.22 -10.68
CA GLU A 90 -10.06 -13.78 -10.65
C GLU A 90 -9.40 -13.51 -12.01
N ASP A 91 -8.11 -13.15 -12.00
CA ASP A 91 -7.30 -12.95 -13.22
C ASP A 91 -7.85 -11.91 -14.22
N ILE A 92 -8.36 -10.78 -13.69
CA ILE A 92 -8.92 -9.66 -14.48
C ILE A 92 -7.85 -8.99 -15.35
N HIS A 93 -6.61 -8.94 -14.85
CA HIS A 93 -5.47 -8.26 -15.47
C HIS A 93 -5.79 -6.82 -15.96
N LEU A 94 -6.55 -6.06 -15.17
CA LEU A 94 -6.99 -4.71 -15.53
C LEU A 94 -5.92 -3.68 -15.19
N SER A 95 -5.45 -2.89 -16.16
CA SER A 95 -4.46 -1.84 -15.91
C SER A 95 -5.02 -0.72 -15.02
N LEU A 96 -4.28 -0.36 -13.98
CA LEU A 96 -4.66 0.71 -13.04
C LEU A 96 -3.88 1.99 -13.30
N ILE A 97 -4.56 3.14 -13.36
CA ILE A 97 -3.93 4.46 -13.55
C ILE A 97 -3.65 5.11 -12.19
N TYR A 98 -2.81 4.45 -11.39
CA TYR A 98 -2.47 4.90 -10.04
C TYR A 98 -1.24 5.84 -10.04
N THR A 99 -1.35 6.96 -9.32
CA THR A 99 -0.23 7.87 -9.06
C THR A 99 -0.07 8.10 -7.55
N GLY A 100 0.99 7.58 -6.96
CA GLY A 100 1.28 7.71 -5.53
C GLY A 100 2.20 6.64 -4.96
N GLY A 101 2.51 6.80 -3.67
CA GLY A 101 3.23 5.80 -2.89
C GLY A 101 2.32 4.71 -2.32
N MET A 102 2.84 3.49 -2.30
CA MET A 102 2.25 2.32 -1.65
C MET A 102 3.30 1.66 -0.75
N ILE A 103 2.97 1.46 0.52
CA ILE A 103 3.83 0.75 1.49
C ILE A 103 3.40 -0.71 1.50
N VAL A 104 4.36 -1.61 1.27
CA VAL A 104 4.12 -3.05 1.19
C VAL A 104 5.09 -3.82 2.06
N GLY A 105 4.60 -4.86 2.72
CA GLY A 105 5.35 -5.65 3.69
C GLY A 105 5.35 -7.13 3.36
N LYS A 106 6.45 -7.82 3.69
CA LYS A 106 6.57 -9.28 3.62
C LYS A 106 7.31 -9.81 4.85
N GLY A 107 6.94 -11.03 5.28
CA GLY A 107 7.56 -11.70 6.43
C GLY A 107 7.16 -11.00 7.72
N TYR A 108 5.90 -11.16 8.13
CA TYR A 108 5.41 -10.53 9.36
C TYR A 108 5.98 -11.23 10.60
N LEU A 109 6.59 -10.45 11.48
CA LEU A 109 7.30 -10.86 12.69
C LEU A 109 6.42 -10.55 13.91
N LYS A 110 5.64 -11.55 14.31
CA LYS A 110 4.62 -11.44 15.37
C LYS A 110 5.19 -10.99 16.72
N GLU A 111 6.43 -11.36 17.02
CA GLU A 111 7.12 -11.02 18.28
C GLU A 111 7.32 -9.51 18.48
N TYR A 112 7.32 -8.72 17.40
CA TYR A 112 7.40 -7.27 17.47
C TYR A 112 6.03 -6.60 17.49
N ASP A 113 4.94 -7.33 17.22
CA ASP A 113 3.58 -6.80 17.28
C ASP A 113 3.05 -6.78 18.72
N LYS A 114 3.70 -5.96 19.54
CA LYS A 114 3.25 -5.67 20.90
C LYS A 114 2.27 -4.50 20.94
N GLY A 115 1.88 -3.98 19.76
CA GLY A 115 1.16 -2.74 19.57
C GLY A 115 2.00 -1.51 19.95
N MET A 116 1.97 -0.47 19.11
CA MET A 116 2.55 0.83 19.46
C MET A 116 1.43 1.82 19.69
N ILE A 117 1.18 2.16 20.95
CA ILE A 117 0.27 3.25 21.32
C ILE A 117 1.13 4.48 21.60
N CYS A 118 0.81 5.60 20.96
CA CYS A 118 1.47 6.88 21.22
C CYS A 118 0.40 7.96 21.29
N SER A 119 0.37 8.71 22.39
CA SER A 119 -0.61 9.79 22.60
C SER A 119 -2.06 9.33 22.39
N GLY A 120 -2.38 8.15 22.92
CA GLY A 120 -3.72 7.55 22.90
C GLY A 120 -4.17 6.96 21.56
N ARG A 121 -3.26 6.82 20.58
CA ARG A 121 -3.57 6.25 19.27
C ARG A 121 -2.69 5.03 18.98
N TYR A 122 -3.30 3.97 18.44
CA TYR A 122 -2.58 2.84 17.88
C TYR A 122 -1.95 3.23 16.55
N TYR A 123 -0.69 2.83 16.34
CA TYR A 123 0.02 3.03 15.09
C TYR A 123 0.37 1.70 14.47
N GLU A 124 0.18 1.66 13.16
CA GLU A 124 0.45 0.49 12.35
C GLU A 124 1.93 0.08 12.44
N PRO A 125 2.22 -1.16 12.82
CA PRO A 125 3.57 -1.56 13.21
C PRO A 125 4.37 -2.01 11.98
N VAL A 126 4.67 -1.08 11.07
CA VAL A 126 5.43 -1.36 9.83
C VAL A 126 6.82 -1.96 10.10
N TYR A 127 7.38 -1.75 11.30
CA TYR A 127 8.63 -2.37 11.73
C TYR A 127 8.51 -3.88 12.04
N CYS A 128 7.29 -4.43 12.05
CA CYS A 128 7.04 -5.86 12.20
C CYS A 128 7.18 -6.64 10.90
N TYR A 129 7.70 -6.06 9.82
CA TYR A 129 7.95 -6.78 8.57
C TYR A 129 9.45 -6.98 8.34
N GLU A 130 9.84 -8.18 7.93
CA GLU A 130 11.20 -8.51 7.50
C GLU A 130 11.62 -7.63 6.34
N THR A 131 10.77 -7.60 5.31
CA THR A 131 10.92 -6.76 4.12
C THR A 131 9.84 -5.69 4.10
N LEU A 132 10.24 -4.43 3.97
CA LEU A 132 9.33 -3.29 3.86
C LEU A 132 9.76 -2.42 2.68
N LEU A 133 8.90 -2.32 1.67
CA LEU A 133 9.15 -1.52 0.47
C LEU A 133 8.15 -0.37 0.38
N GLU A 134 8.61 0.75 -0.14
CA GLU A 134 7.77 1.85 -0.61
C GLU A 134 7.84 1.90 -2.14
N LEU A 135 6.72 1.57 -2.77
CA LEU A 135 6.56 1.54 -4.22
C LEU A 135 5.95 2.85 -4.70
N ILE A 136 6.62 3.54 -5.62
CA ILE A 136 6.17 4.84 -6.12
C ILE A 136 5.69 4.69 -7.57
N PHE A 137 4.42 5.01 -7.79
CA PHE A 137 3.78 4.92 -9.10
C PHE A 137 3.48 6.28 -9.70
N GLN A 138 3.54 6.34 -11.03
CA GLN A 138 3.06 7.44 -11.85
C GLN A 138 2.28 6.87 -13.04
N ASP A 139 1.00 7.23 -13.11
CA ASP A 139 0.06 6.85 -14.17
C ASP A 139 0.08 5.33 -14.43
N GLY A 140 0.02 4.57 -13.33
CA GLY A 140 0.03 3.11 -13.35
C GLY A 140 1.40 2.47 -13.52
N ARG A 141 2.47 3.24 -13.63
CA ARG A 141 3.84 2.70 -13.82
C ARG A 141 4.66 2.82 -12.55
N LEU A 142 5.32 1.74 -12.14
CA LEU A 142 6.31 1.74 -11.07
C LEU A 142 7.53 2.55 -11.50
N VAL A 143 7.73 3.71 -10.91
CA VAL A 143 8.85 4.62 -11.23
C VAL A 143 10.07 4.28 -10.40
N THR A 144 9.87 3.97 -9.12
CA THR A 144 10.94 3.63 -8.19
C THR A 144 10.40 2.80 -7.03
N GLU A 145 11.28 2.04 -6.42
CA GLU A 145 11.05 1.36 -5.15
C GLU A 145 12.11 1.82 -4.14
N ILE A 146 11.73 1.88 -2.87
CA ILE A 146 12.64 2.24 -1.77
C ILE A 146 12.56 1.14 -0.72
N ASP A 147 13.71 0.52 -0.44
CA ASP A 147 13.82 -0.51 0.58
C ASP A 147 14.07 0.11 1.96
N HIS A 148 13.06 0.00 2.83
CA HIS A 148 13.10 0.47 4.22
C HIS A 148 13.48 -0.63 5.22
N SER A 149 13.74 -1.86 4.77
CA SER A 149 13.95 -3.04 5.62
C SER A 149 15.13 -2.86 6.58
N LYS A 150 16.22 -2.22 6.13
CA LYS A 150 17.37 -1.91 6.99
C LYS A 150 17.02 -0.93 8.10
N ALA A 151 16.20 0.07 7.82
CA ALA A 151 15.74 1.04 8.80
C ALA A 151 14.83 0.36 9.85
N MET A 152 13.88 -0.47 9.40
CA MET A 152 13.00 -1.23 10.29
C MET A 152 13.76 -2.23 11.15
N ARG A 153 14.78 -2.90 10.59
CA ARG A 153 15.68 -3.78 11.36
C ARG A 153 16.43 -3.06 12.48
N ARG A 154 16.79 -1.78 12.29
CA ARG A 154 17.43 -0.98 13.36
C ARG A 154 16.47 -0.72 14.53
N ILE A 155 15.20 -0.44 14.23
CA ILE A 155 14.17 -0.30 15.28
C ILE A 155 14.07 -1.60 16.06
N ARG A 156 13.90 -2.74 15.37
CA ARG A 156 13.82 -4.07 15.99
C ARG A 156 15.02 -4.36 16.90
N LYS A 157 16.24 -4.15 16.41
CA LYS A 157 17.46 -4.33 17.22
C LYS A 157 17.49 -3.44 18.47
N ASN A 158 17.02 -2.20 18.38
CA ASN A 158 16.96 -1.32 19.54
C ASN A 158 15.94 -1.79 20.59
N LEU A 159 14.86 -2.44 20.15
CA LEU A 159 13.89 -3.07 21.05
C LEU A 159 14.48 -4.33 21.69
N ASP A 160 15.16 -5.18 20.89
CA ASP A 160 15.78 -6.43 21.38
C ASP A 160 16.88 -6.17 22.41
N LEU A 161 17.67 -5.11 22.21
CA LEU A 161 18.74 -4.69 23.11
C LEU A 161 18.24 -3.81 24.27
N GLU A 162 16.92 -3.65 24.40
CA GLU A 162 16.26 -2.82 25.43
C GLU A 162 16.73 -1.35 25.45
N LEU A 163 17.35 -0.87 24.36
CA LEU A 163 17.76 0.52 24.18
C LEU A 163 16.55 1.45 23.99
N ARG A 164 15.41 0.89 23.60
CA ARG A 164 14.10 1.54 23.48
C ARG A 164 13.01 0.57 23.94
N SER A 165 11.88 1.10 24.41
CA SER A 165 10.68 0.31 24.72
C SER A 165 9.43 0.92 24.12
N LEU A 166 8.53 0.08 23.57
CA LEU A 166 7.22 0.52 23.06
C LEU A 166 6.26 0.97 24.17
N GLU A 167 6.50 0.54 25.42
CA GLU A 167 5.69 0.91 26.58
C GLU A 167 6.02 2.33 27.09
N LYS A 168 7.21 2.84 26.74
CA LYS A 168 7.65 4.18 27.11
C LYS A 168 7.17 5.18 26.06
N GLU A 169 6.24 6.05 26.42
CA GLU A 169 5.67 7.08 25.51
C GLU A 169 6.74 7.90 24.77
N ARG A 170 7.86 8.24 25.42
CA ARG A 170 8.97 8.98 24.79
C ARG A 170 9.61 8.18 23.65
N ASP A 171 9.85 6.89 23.88
CA ASP A 171 10.48 6.01 22.89
C ASP A 171 9.52 5.69 21.76
N ALA A 172 8.25 5.40 22.07
CA ALA A 172 7.19 5.23 21.08
C ALA A 172 7.06 6.47 20.19
N LYS A 173 7.12 7.70 20.76
CA LYS A 173 7.16 8.95 19.99
C LYS A 173 8.37 9.04 19.07
N CYS A 174 9.57 8.69 19.55
CA CYS A 174 10.78 8.70 18.74
C CYS A 174 10.70 7.70 17.59
N ILE A 175 10.26 6.47 17.85
CA ILE A 175 10.10 5.42 16.84
C ILE A 175 9.06 5.86 15.82
N ARG A 176 7.90 6.35 16.27
CA ARG A 176 6.86 6.90 15.38
C ARG A 176 7.42 8.00 14.50
N HIS A 177 8.10 8.99 15.08
CA HIS A 177 8.65 10.11 14.32
C HIS A 177 9.65 9.62 13.25
N PHE A 178 10.53 8.69 13.61
CA PHE A 178 11.47 8.07 12.67
C PHE A 178 10.74 7.34 11.53
N VAL A 179 9.75 6.51 11.85
CA VAL A 179 8.93 5.82 10.84
C VAL A 179 8.25 6.81 9.90
N MET A 180 7.55 7.81 10.46
CA MET A 180 6.81 8.81 9.69
C MET A 180 7.70 9.68 8.80
N THR A 181 8.96 9.88 9.17
CA THR A 181 9.92 10.66 8.38
C THR A 181 10.75 9.83 7.42
N SER A 182 10.66 8.50 7.49
CA SER A 182 11.39 7.59 6.59
C SER A 182 10.73 7.50 5.22
N PHE A 183 9.40 7.62 5.16
CA PHE A 183 8.64 7.50 3.91
C PHE A 183 8.63 8.79 3.09
N ILE A 184 8.57 8.65 1.77
CA ILE A 184 8.45 9.78 0.83
C ILE A 184 7.00 10.25 0.72
N GLY A 185 6.06 9.31 0.66
CA GLY A 185 4.63 9.57 0.54
C GLY A 185 3.99 10.19 1.78
N ASP A 186 2.88 10.90 1.59
CA ASP A 186 2.04 11.40 2.69
C ASP A 186 0.83 10.46 2.90
N TYR A 187 1.01 9.52 3.83
CA TYR A 187 0.02 8.50 4.15
C TYR A 187 -0.95 8.91 5.27
N GLU A 188 -0.76 10.09 5.89
CA GLU A 188 -1.68 10.59 6.93
C GLU A 188 -2.79 11.45 6.33
N HIS A 189 -2.57 12.06 5.16
CA HIS A 189 -3.54 12.95 4.51
C HIS A 189 -3.85 12.52 3.06
N PRO A 190 -4.40 11.31 2.87
CA PRO A 190 -4.72 10.81 1.54
C PRO A 190 -5.62 11.80 0.79
N GLY A 191 -5.30 12.05 -0.49
CA GLY A 191 -6.03 12.95 -1.37
C GLY A 191 -5.87 14.47 -1.15
N LYS A 192 -5.29 14.95 -0.04
CA LYS A 192 -5.33 16.39 0.32
C LYS A 192 -4.27 17.30 -0.32
N ASN A 193 -3.33 16.80 -1.13
CA ASN A 193 -2.27 17.65 -1.72
C ASN A 193 -1.69 17.15 -3.07
N LYS A 194 -2.54 16.86 -4.07
CA LYS A 194 -2.09 16.34 -5.39
C LYS A 194 -0.97 17.17 -6.06
N LYS A 195 -1.01 18.51 -5.98
CA LYS A 195 0.04 19.40 -6.54
C LYS A 195 1.38 19.31 -5.80
N LYS A 196 1.36 19.26 -4.47
CA LYS A 196 2.58 19.15 -3.64
C LYS A 196 3.23 17.77 -3.80
N LYS A 197 2.39 16.73 -3.97
CA LYS A 197 2.76 15.34 -4.26
C LYS A 197 3.52 15.22 -5.59
N LEU A 198 2.95 15.74 -6.69
CA LEU A 198 3.62 15.75 -8.00
C LEU A 198 4.97 16.47 -7.94
N PHE A 199 5.04 17.60 -7.22
CA PHE A 199 6.29 18.35 -7.05
C PHE A 199 7.37 17.53 -6.32
N ARG A 200 7.03 16.84 -5.23
CA ARG A 200 7.98 15.99 -4.49
C ARG A 200 8.48 14.84 -5.33
N ILE A 201 7.59 14.10 -5.98
CA ILE A 201 7.93 13.00 -6.88
C ILE A 201 8.84 13.51 -8.00
N ASN A 202 8.47 14.60 -8.69
CA ASN A 202 9.29 15.18 -9.75
C ASN A 202 10.66 15.66 -9.24
N SER A 203 10.71 16.25 -8.05
CA SER A 203 11.98 16.69 -7.44
C SER A 203 12.89 15.50 -7.09
N TYR A 204 12.32 14.41 -6.60
CA TYR A 204 13.05 13.18 -6.27
C TYR A 204 13.53 12.47 -7.53
N ILE A 205 12.66 12.31 -8.54
CA ILE A 205 13.03 11.79 -9.87
C ILE A 205 14.15 12.63 -10.48
N LYS A 206 14.07 13.97 -10.39
CA LYS A 206 15.12 14.86 -10.89
C LYS A 206 16.44 14.64 -10.15
N LYS A 207 16.42 14.48 -8.82
CA LYS A 207 17.63 14.14 -8.04
C LYS A 207 18.22 12.80 -8.45
N LEU A 208 17.40 11.75 -8.60
CA LEU A 208 17.85 10.43 -9.06
C LEU A 208 18.47 10.47 -10.47
N ARG A 209 17.89 11.27 -11.38
CA ARG A 209 18.43 11.46 -12.73
C ARG A 209 19.78 12.18 -12.69
N ASN A 210 19.91 13.21 -11.85
CA ASN A 210 21.16 13.94 -11.69
C ASN A 210 22.26 13.08 -11.06
N SER A 211 21.94 12.29 -10.02
CA SER A 211 22.93 11.41 -9.38
C SER A 211 23.42 10.30 -10.32
N LYS A 212 22.57 9.81 -11.24
CA LYS A 212 22.99 8.85 -12.27
C LYS A 212 23.95 9.46 -13.32
N LYS A 213 23.80 10.75 -13.66
CA LYS A 213 24.71 11.46 -14.57
C LYS A 213 26.10 11.69 -13.98
N GLU A 214 26.16 12.08 -12.71
CA GLU A 214 27.44 12.31 -12.02
C GLU A 214 28.29 11.04 -11.90
N ILE A 215 27.63 9.87 -11.79
CA ILE A 215 28.31 8.56 -11.74
C ILE A 215 28.86 8.17 -13.13
N SER A 216 28.16 8.50 -14.22
CA SER A 216 28.66 8.23 -15.59
C SER A 216 29.80 9.15 -16.02
N GLU A 217 29.89 10.36 -15.46
CA GLU A 217 30.97 11.32 -15.77
C GLU A 217 32.24 11.12 -14.93
N THR A 218 32.21 10.23 -13.92
CA THR A 218 33.36 9.88 -13.08
C THR A 218 33.99 8.53 -13.42
N THR A 219 33.50 7.85 -14.47
CA THR A 219 34.03 6.57 -14.96
C THR A 219 34.71 6.64 -16.34
N GLU A 220 34.99 7.85 -16.85
CA GLU A 220 35.84 8.10 -18.03
C GLU A 220 37.25 8.57 -17.65
#